data_AF-A0A7Y0IBT6-F1
#
_entry.id   AF-A0A7Y0IBT6-F1
#
_cell.length_a   1.000
_cell.length_b   1.000
_cell.length_c   1.000
_cell.angle_alpha   90.00
_cell.angle_beta   90.00
_cell.angle_gamma   90.00
#
_symmetry.space_group_name_H-M   'P 1'
#
loop_
_entity.id
_entity.type
_entity.pdbx_description
1 polymer ?
#
loop_
_entity_poly.entity_id
_entity_poly.type
_entity_poly.pdbx_seq_one_letter_code
_entity_poly.pdbx_strand_id
1 'polypeptide(L)'
;MEMQHLPTYAIVFLCGALVYYLLQKLIDLMKTNERRGRPNTMDPAIIQQMVDNYRNNHLAAINKVLGINDAHSVSFGLKTLKKFIADIEFFTKKVNPRIADGALGIRFYYAAYPKENEWNSFEDEKAIGKNYAQKHTLVMIPTLKKKSSDGSYQDYDFNPLDRSTFPIKEREKEQPITLMAMSSDSSDTQSREVMAQNHGQTIPPADSAIETY
;
A
#
# COMPACT_ATOMS: atom_id res chain seq x y z
N MET A 1 65.30 -24.39 3.21
CA MET A 1 63.98 -24.17 2.59
C MET A 1 63.31 -23.07 3.42
N GLU A 2 63.29 -21.86 2.87
CA GLU A 2 63.09 -20.59 3.61
C GLU A 2 61.67 -20.44 4.17
N MET A 3 61.54 -20.43 5.49
CA MET A 3 60.31 -20.06 6.22
C MET A 3 60.25 -18.55 6.55
N GLN A 4 61.06 -17.70 5.90
CA GLN A 4 61.13 -16.27 6.22
C GLN A 4 60.01 -15.42 5.59
N HIS A 5 59.30 -15.92 4.57
CA HIS A 5 58.32 -15.14 3.82
C HIS A 5 56.85 -15.42 4.18
N LEU A 6 56.58 -16.43 5.03
CA LEU A 6 55.22 -16.81 5.46
C LEU A 6 54.42 -15.64 6.09
N PRO A 7 54.96 -14.81 7.00
CA PRO A 7 54.20 -13.69 7.56
C PRO A 7 53.89 -12.61 6.51
N THR A 8 54.80 -12.39 5.55
CA THR A 8 54.61 -11.44 4.45
C THR A 8 53.47 -11.86 3.54
N TYR A 9 53.39 -13.14 3.17
CA TYR A 9 52.27 -13.65 2.37
C TYR A 9 50.93 -13.58 3.09
N ALA A 10 50.91 -13.85 4.41
CA ALA A 10 49.70 -13.72 5.22
C ALA A 10 49.19 -12.27 5.28
N ILE A 11 50.10 -11.30 5.43
CA ILE A 11 49.77 -9.86 5.42
C ILE A 11 49.24 -9.44 4.05
N VAL A 12 49.89 -9.83 2.95
CA VAL A 12 49.43 -9.50 1.59
C VAL A 12 48.06 -10.09 1.31
N PHE A 13 47.80 -11.33 1.74
CA PHE A 13 46.49 -11.98 1.60
C PHE A 13 45.41 -11.26 2.42
N LEU A 14 45.69 -10.90 3.67
CA LEU A 14 44.77 -10.13 4.52
C LEU A 14 44.49 -8.74 3.94
N CYS A 15 45.51 -8.04 3.45
CA CYS A 15 45.34 -6.76 2.79
C CYS A 15 44.52 -6.90 1.49
N GLY A 16 44.77 -7.93 0.69
CA GLY A 16 44.00 -8.22 -0.52
C GLY A 16 42.52 -8.52 -0.22
N ALA A 17 42.26 -9.34 0.80
CA ALA A 17 40.91 -9.65 1.25
C ALA A 17 40.18 -8.41 1.80
N LEU A 18 40.88 -7.56 2.57
CA LEU A 18 40.33 -6.31 3.08
C LEU A 18 39.99 -5.33 1.95
N VAL A 19 40.90 -5.14 0.99
CA VAL A 19 40.68 -4.28 -0.19
C VAL A 19 39.50 -4.80 -1.01
N TYR A 20 39.41 -6.11 -1.24
CA TYR A 20 38.29 -6.72 -1.95
C TYR A 20 36.96 -6.51 -1.22
N TYR A 21 36.93 -6.71 0.11
CA TYR A 21 35.75 -6.46 0.93
C TYR A 21 35.30 -4.99 0.89
N LEU A 22 36.25 -4.06 1.00
CA LEU A 22 35.96 -2.63 0.92
C LEU A 22 35.43 -2.24 -0.47
N LEU A 23 35.99 -2.81 -1.54
CA LEU A 23 35.54 -2.58 -2.91
C LEU A 23 34.10 -3.08 -3.12
N GLN A 24 33.78 -4.29 -2.64
CA GLN A 24 32.42 -4.85 -2.69
C GLN A 24 31.42 -3.96 -1.95
N LYS A 25 31.77 -3.52 -0.73
CA LYS A 25 30.92 -2.63 0.07
C LYS A 25 30.71 -1.27 -0.62
N LEU A 26 31.72 -0.75 -1.31
CA LEU A 26 31.63 0.50 -2.05
C LEU A 26 30.76 0.35 -3.31
N ILE A 27 30.88 -0.77 -4.02
CA ILE A 27 29.99 -1.13 -5.15
C ILE A 27 28.54 -1.25 -4.68
N ASP A 28 28.29 -1.91 -3.55
CA ASP A 28 26.94 -2.04 -2.98
C ASP A 28 26.38 -0.67 -2.55
N LEU A 29 27.21 0.20 -1.97
CA LEU A 29 26.80 1.56 -1.60
C LEU A 29 26.44 2.39 -2.84
N MET A 30 27.25 2.30 -3.91
CA MET A 30 26.98 3.00 -5.17
C MET A 30 25.69 2.49 -5.84
N LYS A 31 25.49 1.17 -5.91
CA LYS A 31 24.23 0.57 -6.41
C LYS A 31 23.02 1.01 -5.59
N THR A 32 23.17 1.17 -4.27
CA THR A 32 22.09 1.63 -3.40
C THR A 32 21.74 3.10 -3.66
N ASN A 33 22.73 3.93 -3.98
CA ASN A 33 22.54 5.34 -4.27
C ASN A 33 21.95 5.56 -5.67
N GLU A 34 22.37 4.80 -6.67
CA GLU A 34 21.78 4.82 -8.03
C GLU A 34 20.31 4.39 -8.03
N ARG A 35 19.91 3.48 -7.12
CA ARG A 35 18.51 3.08 -6.93
C ARG A 35 17.64 4.16 -6.30
N ARG A 36 18.21 5.18 -5.64
CA ARG A 36 17.45 6.32 -5.14
C ARG A 36 17.21 7.31 -6.28
N GLY A 37 16.20 7.01 -7.10
CA GLY A 37 15.67 7.96 -8.06
C GLY A 37 15.32 9.29 -7.37
N ARG A 38 15.38 10.40 -8.12
CA ARG A 38 14.94 11.70 -7.59
C ARG A 38 13.48 11.58 -7.13
N PRO A 39 13.11 12.16 -5.97
CA PRO A 39 11.73 12.12 -5.54
C PRO A 39 10.84 12.84 -6.56
N ASN A 40 9.62 12.33 -6.74
CA ASN A 40 8.60 13.09 -7.43
C ASN A 40 8.29 14.34 -6.62
N THR A 41 8.24 15.50 -7.28
CA THR A 41 7.97 16.79 -6.65
C THR A 41 6.81 17.48 -7.38
N MET A 42 6.11 18.36 -6.67
CA MET A 42 5.01 19.16 -7.19
C MET A 42 5.11 20.57 -6.60
N ASP A 43 4.77 21.58 -7.40
CA ASP A 43 4.76 22.98 -6.97
C ASP A 43 3.72 23.18 -5.84
N PRO A 44 4.10 23.77 -4.68
CA PRO A 44 3.17 24.10 -3.61
C PRO A 44 1.94 24.89 -4.05
N ALA A 45 2.07 25.78 -5.05
CA ALA A 45 0.94 26.55 -5.57
C ALA A 45 -0.09 25.65 -6.26
N ILE A 46 0.37 24.63 -6.99
CA ILE A 46 -0.50 23.64 -7.62
C ILE A 46 -1.19 22.77 -6.56
N ILE A 47 -0.45 22.35 -5.52
CA ILE A 47 -1.02 21.58 -4.40
C ILE A 47 -2.15 22.38 -3.73
N GLN A 48 -1.88 23.65 -3.41
CA GLN A 48 -2.87 24.54 -2.79
C GLN A 48 -4.10 24.70 -3.67
N GLN A 49 -3.91 24.98 -4.97
CA GLN A 49 -5.01 25.13 -5.92
C GLN A 49 -5.88 23.87 -5.99
N MET A 50 -5.28 22.67 -6.02
CA MET A 50 -6.01 21.40 -6.06
C MET A 50 -6.81 21.17 -4.76
N VAL A 51 -6.21 21.46 -3.60
CA VAL A 51 -6.88 21.35 -2.30
C VAL A 51 -8.04 22.33 -2.18
N ASP A 52 -7.84 23.58 -2.59
CA ASP A 52 -8.87 24.62 -2.55
C ASP A 52 -10.03 24.28 -3.50
N ASN A 53 -9.73 23.75 -4.69
CA ASN A 53 -10.77 23.29 -5.62
C ASN A 53 -11.63 22.16 -5.03
N TYR A 54 -11.03 21.20 -4.33
CA TYR A 54 -11.79 20.16 -3.64
C TYR A 54 -12.66 20.73 -2.51
N ARG A 55 -12.06 21.58 -1.65
CA ARG A 55 -12.73 22.17 -0.49
C ARG A 55 -13.90 23.07 -0.88
N ASN A 56 -13.70 23.95 -1.84
CA ASN A 56 -14.68 24.96 -2.21
C ASN A 56 -15.82 24.41 -3.09
N ASN A 57 -15.61 23.27 -3.77
CA ASN A 57 -16.61 22.68 -4.65
C ASN A 57 -17.17 21.36 -4.09
N HIS A 58 -16.36 20.31 -4.02
CA HIS A 58 -16.83 18.96 -3.70
C HIS A 58 -17.23 18.85 -2.23
N LEU A 59 -16.33 19.23 -1.32
CA LEU A 59 -16.59 19.16 0.11
C LEU A 59 -17.77 20.07 0.49
N ALA A 60 -17.82 21.30 -0.05
CA ALA A 60 -18.93 22.22 0.19
C ALA A 60 -20.28 21.64 -0.28
N ALA A 61 -20.32 20.99 -1.45
CA ALA A 61 -21.52 20.34 -1.94
C ALA A 61 -21.94 19.16 -1.06
N ILE A 62 -20.99 18.29 -0.67
CA ILE A 62 -21.24 17.14 0.20
C ILE A 62 -21.80 17.60 1.56
N ASN A 63 -21.11 18.54 2.22
CA ASN A 63 -21.52 19.08 3.51
C ASN A 63 -22.92 19.71 3.44
N LYS A 64 -23.21 20.46 2.37
CA LYS A 64 -24.51 21.11 2.18
C LYS A 64 -25.64 20.10 1.98
N VAL A 65 -25.42 19.06 1.16
CA VAL A 65 -26.46 18.07 0.82
C VAL A 65 -26.71 17.10 1.96
N LEU A 66 -25.65 16.63 2.62
CA LEU A 66 -25.74 15.64 3.69
C LEU A 66 -25.95 16.26 5.08
N GLY A 67 -25.77 17.57 5.23
CA GLY A 67 -25.89 18.26 6.52
C GLY A 67 -24.81 17.86 7.52
N ILE A 68 -23.63 17.47 7.03
CA ILE A 68 -22.50 16.99 7.85
C ILE A 68 -21.31 17.94 7.76
N ASN A 69 -20.34 17.77 8.66
CA ASN A 69 -18.99 18.32 8.52
C ASN A 69 -18.03 17.18 8.21
N ASP A 70 -17.82 16.97 6.93
CA ASP A 70 -17.08 15.84 6.39
C ASP A 70 -15.55 16.00 6.51
N ALA A 71 -14.86 14.87 6.44
CA ALA A 71 -13.41 14.82 6.39
C ALA A 71 -12.89 15.37 5.05
N HIS A 72 -11.83 16.17 5.10
CA HIS A 72 -11.20 16.74 3.91
C HIS A 72 -9.77 16.25 3.67
N SER A 73 -9.25 15.41 4.57
CA SER A 73 -8.02 14.66 4.35
C SER A 73 -7.96 13.43 5.25
N VAL A 74 -7.21 12.42 4.83
CA VAL A 74 -6.92 11.21 5.60
C VAL A 74 -5.40 11.06 5.68
N SER A 75 -4.88 10.76 6.88
CA SER A 75 -3.45 10.58 7.14
C SER A 75 -3.16 9.17 7.64
N PHE A 76 -2.25 8.46 6.98
CA PHE A 76 -1.84 7.11 7.37
C PHE A 76 -0.45 7.13 8.01
N GLY A 77 -0.32 6.42 9.13
CA GLY A 77 0.98 6.22 9.77
C GLY A 77 1.95 5.48 8.85
N LEU A 78 3.16 6.01 8.65
CA LEU A 78 4.16 5.41 7.75
C LEU A 78 4.51 3.96 8.14
N LYS A 79 4.50 3.63 9.43
CA LYS A 79 4.74 2.26 9.90
C LYS A 79 3.67 1.30 9.38
N THR A 80 2.40 1.67 9.49
CA THR A 80 1.25 0.89 9.01
C THR A 80 1.30 0.75 7.50
N LEU A 81 1.54 1.84 6.78
CA LEU A 81 1.61 1.82 5.31
C LEU A 81 2.76 0.92 4.80
N LYS A 82 3.95 1.03 5.40
CA LYS A 82 5.09 0.17 5.05
C LYS A 82 4.81 -1.30 5.35
N LYS A 83 4.19 -1.59 6.48
CA LYS A 83 3.79 -2.96 6.83
C LYS A 83 2.80 -3.52 5.81
N PHE A 84 1.78 -2.75 5.46
CA PHE A 84 0.77 -3.16 4.49
C PHE A 84 1.39 -3.47 3.12
N ILE A 85 2.29 -2.60 2.63
CA ILE A 85 3.05 -2.85 1.39
C ILE A 85 3.87 -4.14 1.49
N ALA A 86 4.60 -4.33 2.59
CA ALA A 86 5.42 -5.53 2.79
C ALA A 86 4.58 -6.81 2.89
N ASP A 87 3.39 -6.75 3.51
CA ASP A 87 2.48 -7.87 3.58
C ASP A 87 1.96 -8.24 2.18
N ILE A 88 1.58 -7.27 1.35
CA ILE A 88 1.17 -7.52 -0.05
C ILE A 88 2.27 -8.26 -0.80
N GLU A 89 3.51 -7.77 -0.75
CA GLU A 89 4.66 -8.40 -1.41
C GLU A 89 4.90 -9.83 -0.91
N PHE A 90 4.89 -10.02 0.42
CA PHE A 90 5.15 -11.31 1.05
C PHE A 90 4.09 -12.36 0.70
N PHE A 91 2.81 -12.04 0.89
CA PHE A 91 1.72 -12.99 0.64
C PHE A 91 1.55 -13.28 -0.84
N THR A 92 1.76 -12.28 -1.71
CA THR A 92 1.78 -12.50 -3.17
C THR A 92 2.90 -13.48 -3.56
N LYS A 93 4.13 -13.26 -3.10
CA LYS A 93 5.28 -14.13 -3.43
C LYS A 93 5.12 -15.54 -2.85
N LYS A 94 4.46 -15.68 -1.70
CA LYS A 94 4.12 -16.99 -1.12
C LYS A 94 3.22 -17.81 -2.05
N VAL A 95 2.28 -17.17 -2.74
CA VAL A 95 1.36 -17.83 -3.68
C VAL A 95 2.02 -18.03 -5.06
N ASN A 96 2.68 -17.00 -5.59
CA ASN A 96 3.34 -17.06 -6.89
C ASN A 96 4.68 -16.28 -6.87
N PRO A 97 5.82 -16.98 -6.71
CA PRO A 97 7.14 -16.36 -6.68
C PRO A 97 7.57 -15.65 -7.98
N ARG A 98 6.83 -15.85 -9.09
CA ARG A 98 7.14 -15.24 -10.40
C ARG A 98 6.57 -13.84 -10.56
N ILE A 99 5.70 -13.39 -9.66
CA ILE A 99 5.15 -12.04 -9.70
C ILE A 99 6.23 -11.06 -9.23
N ALA A 100 6.59 -10.14 -10.11
CA ALA A 100 7.55 -9.08 -9.80
C ALA A 100 6.87 -7.94 -9.03
N ASP A 101 7.61 -7.29 -8.14
CA ASP A 101 7.08 -6.19 -7.32
C ASP A 101 6.55 -5.02 -8.16
N GLY A 102 7.12 -4.77 -9.35
CA GLY A 102 6.64 -3.74 -10.28
C GLY A 102 5.26 -4.02 -10.91
N ALA A 103 4.74 -5.24 -10.75
CA ALA A 103 3.39 -5.62 -11.14
C ALA A 103 2.37 -5.38 -10.02
N LEU A 104 2.82 -5.13 -8.78
CA LEU A 104 1.96 -4.87 -7.63
C LEU A 104 1.65 -3.37 -7.53
N GLY A 105 0.49 -3.07 -6.96
CA GLY A 105 0.06 -1.71 -6.68
C GLY A 105 -0.96 -1.67 -5.54
N ILE A 106 -1.40 -0.46 -5.23
CA ILE A 106 -2.46 -0.20 -4.26
C ILE A 106 -3.46 0.74 -4.93
N ARG A 107 -4.74 0.37 -4.89
CA ARG A 107 -5.85 1.24 -5.26
C ARG A 107 -6.47 1.82 -3.99
N PHE A 108 -6.74 3.11 -4.04
CA PHE A 108 -7.46 3.81 -2.98
C PHE A 108 -8.92 3.97 -3.41
N TYR A 109 -9.83 3.40 -2.62
CA TYR A 109 -11.26 3.64 -2.77
C TYR A 109 -11.69 4.77 -1.85
N TYR A 110 -12.43 5.73 -2.42
CA TYR A 110 -13.21 6.68 -1.62
C TYR A 110 -14.36 5.92 -0.97
N ALA A 111 -14.39 5.94 0.36
CA ALA A 111 -15.41 5.28 1.17
C ALA A 111 -15.94 6.26 2.21
N ALA A 112 -17.00 5.87 2.92
CA ALA A 112 -17.50 6.60 4.07
C ALA A 112 -17.80 5.61 5.19
N TYR A 113 -17.60 6.04 6.43
CA TYR A 113 -18.01 5.21 7.57
C TYR A 113 -19.54 5.13 7.65
N PRO A 114 -20.09 4.07 8.28
CA PRO A 114 -21.53 3.92 8.47
C PRO A 114 -22.16 5.09 9.23
N LYS A 115 -23.48 5.15 9.19
CA LYS A 115 -24.26 6.06 10.04
C LYS A 115 -24.17 5.65 11.50
N GLU A 116 -24.43 6.59 12.41
CA GLU A 116 -24.33 6.34 13.85
C GLU A 116 -25.26 5.21 14.34
N ASN A 117 -26.45 5.07 13.73
CA ASN A 117 -27.40 4.00 14.04
C ASN A 117 -26.96 2.61 13.55
N GLU A 118 -26.02 2.54 12.60
CA GLU A 118 -25.44 1.31 12.05
C GLU A 118 -24.06 1.02 12.66
N TRP A 119 -23.57 1.90 13.54
CA TRP A 119 -22.21 1.87 14.06
C TRP A 119 -21.88 0.61 14.87
N ASN A 120 -22.84 0.13 15.67
CA ASN A 120 -22.61 -1.01 16.57
C ASN A 120 -22.46 -2.36 15.82
N SER A 121 -22.60 -2.34 14.48
CA SER A 121 -22.37 -3.50 13.62
C SER A 121 -21.12 -3.34 12.75
N PHE A 122 -20.34 -2.28 12.98
CA PHE A 122 -19.10 -2.00 12.27
C PHE A 122 -17.91 -2.68 12.95
N GLU A 123 -17.15 -3.45 12.17
CA GLU A 123 -16.10 -4.38 12.63
C GLU A 123 -14.97 -3.69 13.44
N ASP A 124 -14.75 -2.39 13.22
CA ASP A 124 -13.71 -1.60 13.88
C ASP A 124 -14.22 -0.58 14.93
N GLU A 125 -15.46 -0.73 15.43
CA GLU A 125 -16.07 0.20 16.40
C GLU A 125 -15.21 0.47 17.66
N LYS A 126 -14.33 -0.46 18.02
CA LYS A 126 -13.47 -0.36 19.21
C LYS A 126 -12.21 0.45 18.99
N ALA A 127 -11.78 0.59 17.73
CA ALA A 127 -10.59 1.35 17.35
C ALA A 127 -10.95 2.79 16.94
N ILE A 128 -12.16 3.01 16.41
CA ILE A 128 -12.64 4.32 15.95
C ILE A 128 -13.94 4.71 16.66
N GLY A 129 -13.97 5.93 17.20
CA GLY A 129 -15.15 6.48 17.85
C GLY A 129 -16.28 6.83 16.87
N LYS A 130 -17.52 6.87 17.39
CA LYS A 130 -18.75 7.25 16.65
C LYS A 130 -18.69 8.63 16.00
N ASN A 131 -17.77 9.49 16.44
CA ASN A 131 -17.49 10.80 15.87
C ASN A 131 -16.88 10.74 14.45
N TYR A 132 -16.59 9.54 13.93
CA TYR A 132 -16.27 9.29 12.52
C TYR A 132 -17.47 8.90 11.67
N ALA A 133 -18.67 8.77 12.25
CA ALA A 133 -19.89 8.43 11.52
C ALA A 133 -20.09 9.32 10.29
N GLN A 134 -20.40 8.68 9.16
CA GLN A 134 -20.65 9.30 7.85
C GLN A 134 -19.49 10.09 7.25
N LYS A 135 -18.31 10.15 7.89
CA LYS A 135 -17.16 10.85 7.34
C LYS A 135 -16.50 10.03 6.24
N HIS A 136 -16.00 10.72 5.22
CA HIS A 136 -15.18 10.10 4.20
C HIS A 136 -13.89 9.50 4.76
N THR A 137 -13.51 8.37 4.20
CA THR A 137 -12.26 7.65 4.46
C THR A 137 -11.72 7.07 3.17
N LEU A 138 -10.52 6.50 3.23
CA LEU A 138 -9.91 5.76 2.14
C LEU A 138 -9.70 4.30 2.56
N VAL A 139 -10.04 3.39 1.66
CA VAL A 139 -9.72 1.97 1.80
C VAL A 139 -8.67 1.60 0.76
N MET A 140 -7.52 1.11 1.22
CA MET A 140 -6.45 0.60 0.37
C MET A 140 -6.68 -0.87 0.04
N ILE A 141 -6.70 -1.19 -1.25
CA ILE A 141 -6.86 -2.55 -1.77
C ILE A 141 -5.65 -2.90 -2.66
N PRO A 142 -5.05 -4.11 -2.52
CA PRO A 142 -3.96 -4.56 -3.38
C PRO A 142 -4.40 -4.71 -4.84
N THR A 143 -3.55 -4.29 -5.77
CA THR A 143 -3.76 -4.49 -7.20
C THR A 143 -2.62 -5.23 -7.87
N LEU A 144 -2.93 -5.95 -8.93
CA LEU A 144 -1.96 -6.66 -9.76
C LEU A 144 -2.15 -6.28 -11.22
N LYS A 145 -1.05 -6.02 -11.93
CA LYS A 145 -1.05 -5.74 -13.36
C LYS A 145 -1.29 -7.02 -14.15
N LYS A 146 -2.33 -7.01 -14.99
CA LYS A 146 -2.62 -8.08 -15.94
C LYS A 146 -2.57 -7.53 -17.37
N LYS A 147 -2.04 -8.35 -18.28
CA LYS A 147 -2.17 -8.09 -19.71
C LYS A 147 -3.60 -8.45 -20.14
N SER A 148 -4.33 -7.45 -20.62
CA SER A 148 -5.67 -7.58 -21.16
C SER A 148 -5.63 -8.17 -22.59
N SER A 149 -6.78 -8.61 -23.09
CA SER A 149 -6.94 -9.25 -24.41
C SER A 149 -6.61 -8.32 -25.58
N ASP A 150 -6.76 -7.01 -25.40
CA ASP A 150 -6.36 -5.93 -26.30
C ASP A 150 -4.84 -5.65 -26.28
N GLY A 151 -4.08 -6.35 -25.44
CA GLY A 151 -2.64 -6.17 -25.26
C GLY A 151 -2.26 -5.03 -24.31
N SER A 152 -3.22 -4.30 -23.75
CA SER A 152 -2.96 -3.26 -22.73
C SER A 152 -2.71 -3.88 -21.35
N TYR A 153 -2.06 -3.13 -20.46
CA TYR A 153 -1.91 -3.54 -19.07
C TYR A 153 -2.97 -2.84 -18.22
N GLN A 154 -3.73 -3.61 -17.45
CA GLN A 154 -4.74 -3.08 -16.52
C GLN A 154 -4.44 -3.55 -15.10
N ASP A 155 -4.57 -2.64 -14.15
CA ASP A 155 -4.53 -2.94 -12.73
C ASP A 155 -5.90 -3.49 -12.32
N TYR A 156 -5.92 -4.71 -11.77
CA TYR A 156 -7.13 -5.30 -11.21
C TYR A 156 -6.91 -5.59 -9.72
N ASP A 157 -7.99 -5.50 -8.94
CA ASP A 157 -7.91 -5.75 -7.50
C ASP A 157 -7.87 -7.24 -7.23
N PHE A 158 -7.08 -7.62 -6.24
CA PHE A 158 -6.98 -9.01 -5.83
C PHE A 158 -6.73 -9.10 -4.32
N ASN A 159 -6.90 -10.29 -3.77
CA ASN A 159 -6.62 -10.57 -2.37
C ASN A 159 -5.38 -11.49 -2.28
N PRO A 160 -4.21 -11.00 -1.83
CA PRO A 160 -3.01 -11.81 -1.66
C PRO A 160 -3.19 -13.04 -0.76
N LEU A 161 -4.21 -13.04 0.11
CA LEU A 161 -4.54 -14.17 0.98
C LEU A 161 -5.39 -15.25 0.29
N ASP A 162 -6.08 -14.89 -0.80
CA ASP A 162 -6.94 -15.81 -1.54
C ASP A 162 -6.34 -16.11 -2.92
N ARG A 163 -5.82 -17.33 -3.05
CA ARG A 163 -5.24 -17.86 -4.30
C ARG A 163 -6.22 -17.81 -5.47
N SER A 164 -7.53 -17.82 -5.21
CA SER A 164 -8.56 -17.77 -6.24
C SER A 164 -8.56 -16.44 -7.02
N THR A 165 -8.11 -15.37 -6.38
CA THR A 165 -8.10 -14.01 -6.94
C THR A 165 -6.87 -13.73 -7.82
N PHE A 166 -5.92 -14.66 -7.88
CA PHE A 166 -4.74 -14.53 -8.74
C PHE A 166 -5.08 -14.89 -10.20
N PRO A 167 -4.41 -14.28 -11.19
CA PRO A 167 -4.68 -14.52 -12.59
C PRO A 167 -3.91 -15.77 -12.99
N ILE A 168 -4.42 -16.95 -12.65
CA ILE A 168 -3.81 -18.23 -13.01
C ILE A 168 -4.22 -18.54 -14.45
N LYS A 169 -3.25 -18.82 -15.34
CA LYS A 169 -3.43 -19.06 -16.79
C LYS A 169 -4.53 -20.08 -17.14
N GLU A 170 -4.83 -21.00 -16.23
CA GLU A 170 -5.87 -22.03 -16.40
C GLU A 170 -7.30 -21.47 -16.28
N ARG A 171 -7.49 -20.28 -15.68
CA ARG A 171 -8.77 -19.59 -15.52
C ARG A 171 -9.02 -18.48 -16.54
N GLU A 172 -8.26 -18.41 -17.63
CA GLU A 172 -8.50 -17.40 -18.70
C GLU A 172 -9.90 -17.52 -19.35
N LYS A 173 -10.59 -18.66 -19.16
CA LYS A 173 -11.97 -18.89 -19.59
C LYS A 173 -13.03 -18.65 -18.51
N GLU A 174 -12.63 -18.49 -17.25
CA GLU A 174 -13.53 -18.21 -16.14
C GLU A 174 -13.55 -16.71 -15.90
N GLN A 175 -14.74 -16.16 -15.70
CA GLN A 175 -14.92 -14.72 -15.51
C GLN A 175 -13.96 -14.24 -14.41
N PRO A 176 -13.26 -13.10 -14.61
CA PRO A 176 -12.45 -12.53 -13.55
C PRO A 176 -13.35 -12.36 -12.34
N ILE A 177 -12.97 -12.95 -11.21
CA ILE A 177 -13.71 -12.80 -9.95
C ILE A 177 -13.82 -11.29 -9.73
N THR A 178 -15.03 -10.78 -9.89
CA THR A 178 -15.33 -9.36 -9.86
C THR A 178 -14.96 -8.83 -8.49
N LEU A 179 -14.08 -7.82 -8.48
CA LEU A 179 -13.69 -6.96 -7.37
C LEU A 179 -14.58 -7.07 -6.11
N MET A 180 -14.02 -7.51 -4.98
CA MET A 180 -14.70 -7.56 -3.67
C MET A 180 -15.31 -6.21 -3.23
N ALA A 181 -14.78 -5.06 -3.70
CA ALA A 181 -15.31 -3.73 -3.39
C ALA A 181 -16.61 -3.37 -4.14
N MET A 182 -16.91 -4.05 -5.27
CA MET A 182 -18.15 -3.88 -6.04
C MET A 182 -18.79 -5.22 -6.43
N SER A 183 -18.42 -6.32 -5.75
CA SER A 183 -18.97 -7.64 -6.02
C SER A 183 -20.39 -7.68 -5.46
N SER A 184 -21.37 -7.89 -6.32
CA SER A 184 -22.73 -8.24 -5.91
C SER A 184 -22.85 -9.71 -5.47
N ASP A 185 -21.77 -10.47 -5.59
CA ASP A 185 -21.76 -11.91 -5.37
C ASP A 185 -21.50 -12.20 -3.89
N SER A 186 -22.57 -12.38 -3.12
CA SER A 186 -22.56 -12.71 -1.69
C SER A 186 -22.40 -14.22 -1.44
N SER A 187 -21.85 -14.97 -2.40
CA SER A 187 -21.71 -16.42 -2.30
C SER A 187 -20.70 -16.78 -1.19
N ASP A 188 -21.10 -17.70 -0.32
CA ASP A 188 -20.35 -18.15 0.88
C ASP A 188 -19.03 -18.90 0.56
N THR A 189 -18.66 -19.00 -0.72
CA THR A 189 -17.45 -19.67 -1.22
C THR A 189 -16.25 -18.74 -1.36
N GLN A 190 -16.42 -17.42 -1.25
CA GLN A 190 -15.30 -16.47 -1.25
C GLN A 190 -14.75 -16.30 0.18
N SER A 191 -13.42 -16.20 0.30
CA SER A 191 -12.78 -15.90 1.58
C SER A 191 -13.31 -14.58 2.13
N ARG A 192 -13.97 -14.62 3.29
CA ARG A 192 -14.54 -13.44 3.97
C ARG A 192 -13.46 -12.48 4.48
N GLU A 193 -12.21 -12.94 4.56
CA GLU A 193 -11.06 -12.13 4.95
C GLU A 193 -10.38 -11.56 3.70
N VAL A 194 -10.54 -10.24 3.50
CA VAL A 194 -9.88 -9.48 2.44
C VAL A 194 -8.72 -8.69 3.02
N MET A 195 -7.54 -8.82 2.42
CA MET A 195 -6.42 -7.93 2.74
C MET A 195 -6.75 -6.51 2.26
N ALA A 196 -7.07 -5.64 3.21
CA ALA A 196 -7.36 -4.24 3.01
C ALA A 196 -6.79 -3.41 4.16
N GLN A 197 -6.55 -2.12 3.93
CA GLN A 197 -6.19 -1.20 5.00
C GLN A 197 -7.10 0.02 4.97
N ASN A 198 -7.91 0.14 6.02
CA ASN A 198 -8.64 1.33 6.41
C ASN A 198 -7.95 1.94 7.65
N HIS A 199 -8.39 3.10 8.14
CA HIS A 199 -7.97 3.76 9.40
C HIS A 199 -6.71 4.63 9.30
N GLY A 200 -6.84 5.73 8.57
CA GLY A 200 -6.02 6.92 8.79
C GLY A 200 -6.71 7.93 9.72
N GLN A 201 -5.95 8.86 10.31
CA GLN A 201 -6.52 10.02 11.01
C GLN A 201 -7.24 10.92 10.01
N THR A 202 -8.52 11.22 10.25
CA THR A 202 -9.30 12.13 9.41
C THR A 202 -9.15 13.57 9.90
N ILE A 203 -9.22 14.56 9.00
CA ILE A 203 -9.24 15.98 9.38
C ILE A 203 -10.57 16.60 8.91
N PRO A 204 -11.33 17.31 9.77
CA PRO A 204 -11.01 17.62 11.17
C PRO A 204 -10.94 16.36 12.05
N PRO A 205 -9.95 16.28 12.96
CA PRO A 205 -9.83 15.14 13.87
C PRO A 205 -11.14 15.02 14.61
N ALA A 206 -11.64 13.80 14.70
CA ALA A 206 -12.76 13.55 15.57
C ALA A 206 -12.25 13.73 17.02
N ASP A 207 -12.96 14.53 17.84
CA ASP A 207 -12.47 14.89 19.17
C ASP A 207 -12.00 13.65 19.95
N SER A 208 -10.72 13.69 20.36
CA SER A 208 -9.92 12.65 21.03
C SER A 208 -9.52 11.41 20.20
N ALA A 209 -8.73 11.59 19.15
CA ALA A 209 -7.63 10.64 18.92
C ALA A 209 -6.53 10.97 19.93
N ILE A 210 -6.49 10.25 21.06
CA ILE A 210 -5.39 10.36 22.02
C ILE A 210 -4.11 9.95 21.27
N GLU A 211 -3.27 10.94 20.94
CA GLU A 211 -1.90 10.68 20.54
C GLU A 211 -1.14 10.19 21.78
N THR A 212 -1.01 8.87 21.91
CA THR A 212 -0.08 8.31 22.90
C THR A 212 1.33 8.47 22.34
N TYR A 213 2.09 9.42 22.89
CA TYR A 213 3.54 9.58 22.69
C TYR A 213 4.32 8.43 23.33
#